data_AF-A0A5D2JFD8-F1
#
_entry.id   AF-A0A5D2JFD8-F1
#
_cell.length_a   1.000
_cell.length_b   1.000
_cell.length_c   1.000
_cell.angle_alpha   90.00
_cell.angle_beta   90.00
_cell.angle_gamma   90.00
#
_symmetry.space_group_name_H-M   'P 1'
#
loop_
_entity.id
_entity.type
_entity.pdbx_description
1 polymer ?
#
loop_
_entity_poly.entity_id
_entity_poly.type
_entity_poly.pdbx_seq_one_letter_code
_entity_poly.pdbx_strand_id
1 'polypeptide(L)'
;MKQLIDVYKESHLGRRCPAYDGRKSLYTAGPLPFESKELVIKLPEEDRSAGSSRPARKERQFKVAIKLASKPDLHYLREFLSRKHFECPQEAIQVLDVVLRAKPSQIYTEVGRSFFHTSLGPRGELGNGIEYWSGYYQSLRPTQMGLSLNIDVSARSFYEPILVSEFVVKHFRRSNLSKPLSDQDRVKVKKALKGVRVRLIYMDYAKTCKIIGVSRDPISQLTFPLDDKRTNVSVVKYFREKYNVVLKYPSLPALQSGSEARPVYLPMELYSIVEGQRYTKKTK
;
A
#
# COMPACT_ATOMS: atom_id res chain seq x y z
N MET A 1 -3.00 -13.42 -0.47
CA MET A 1 -4.11 -14.33 -0.83
C MET A 1 -4.15 -14.67 -2.31
N LYS A 2 -4.15 -13.68 -3.23
CA LYS A 2 -4.14 -13.91 -4.69
C LYS A 2 -3.17 -15.02 -5.14
N GLN A 3 -1.89 -14.91 -4.78
CA GLN A 3 -0.89 -15.95 -5.08
C GLN A 3 -1.24 -17.35 -4.53
N LEU A 4 -1.86 -17.44 -3.35
CA LEU A 4 -2.31 -18.72 -2.78
C LEU A 4 -3.33 -19.36 -3.71
N ILE A 5 -4.33 -18.58 -4.12
CA ILE A 5 -5.39 -19.04 -5.01
C ILE A 5 -4.79 -19.44 -6.36
N ASP A 6 -3.97 -18.58 -6.96
CA ASP A 6 -3.39 -18.85 -8.29
C ASP A 6 -2.54 -20.13 -8.31
N VAL A 7 -1.78 -20.41 -7.25
CA VAL A 7 -0.91 -21.61 -7.16
C VAL A 7 -1.68 -22.86 -6.76
N TYR A 8 -2.63 -22.75 -5.83
CA TYR A 8 -3.23 -23.90 -5.14
C TYR A 8 -4.71 -24.16 -5.46
N LYS A 9 -5.35 -23.35 -6.33
CA LYS A 9 -6.77 -23.49 -6.65
C LYS A 9 -7.14 -24.88 -7.15
N GLU A 10 -6.39 -25.41 -8.11
CA GLU A 10 -6.70 -26.71 -8.70
C GLU A 10 -6.28 -27.87 -7.80
N SER A 11 -5.11 -27.76 -7.18
CA SER A 11 -4.47 -28.87 -6.46
C SER A 11 -4.99 -29.06 -5.03
N HIS A 12 -5.14 -27.99 -4.27
CA HIS A 12 -5.42 -28.07 -2.82
C HIS A 12 -6.78 -27.49 -2.44
N LEU A 13 -7.25 -26.44 -3.14
CA LEU A 13 -8.51 -25.79 -2.80
C LEU A 13 -9.74 -26.46 -3.44
N GLY A 14 -9.55 -27.51 -4.24
CA GLY A 14 -10.63 -28.22 -4.91
C GLY A 14 -11.43 -27.33 -5.86
N ARG A 15 -10.74 -26.46 -6.62
CA ARG A 15 -11.29 -25.47 -7.56
C ARG A 15 -12.19 -24.39 -6.94
N ARG A 16 -12.21 -24.28 -5.61
CA ARG A 16 -13.00 -23.25 -4.89
C ARG A 16 -12.34 -21.87 -4.99
N CYS A 17 -13.19 -20.84 -4.97
CA CYS A 17 -12.78 -19.43 -4.93
C CYS A 17 -12.98 -18.89 -3.51
N PRO A 18 -11.94 -18.88 -2.65
CA PRO A 18 -12.10 -18.41 -1.29
C PRO A 18 -12.22 -16.88 -1.21
N ALA A 19 -13.06 -16.41 -0.30
CA ALA A 19 -13.13 -15.01 0.13
C ALA A 19 -12.29 -14.82 1.40
N TYR A 20 -11.53 -13.73 1.46
CA TYR A 20 -10.59 -13.46 2.55
C TYR A 20 -10.86 -12.08 3.14
N ASP A 21 -10.89 -11.99 4.47
CA ASP A 21 -11.19 -10.76 5.21
C ASP A 21 -10.00 -9.79 5.34
N GLY A 22 -8.84 -10.14 4.77
CA GLY A 22 -7.61 -9.36 4.91
C GLY A 22 -6.79 -9.69 6.15
N ARG A 23 -7.28 -10.53 7.07
CA ARG A 23 -6.65 -10.82 8.37
C ARG A 23 -6.45 -12.31 8.65
N LYS A 24 -7.49 -13.02 9.08
CA LYS A 24 -7.39 -14.40 9.61
C LYS A 24 -8.51 -15.31 9.10
N SER A 25 -9.60 -14.74 8.59
CA SER A 25 -10.78 -15.51 8.19
C SER A 25 -10.81 -15.72 6.68
N LEU A 26 -10.98 -16.99 6.29
CA LEU A 26 -11.09 -17.44 4.91
C LEU A 26 -12.38 -18.24 4.76
N TYR A 27 -13.21 -17.91 3.77
CA TYR A 27 -14.51 -18.54 3.55
C TYR A 27 -14.58 -19.18 2.17
N THR A 28 -15.22 -20.34 2.05
CA THR A 28 -15.42 -21.06 0.79
C THR A 28 -16.86 -21.54 0.63
N ALA A 29 -17.33 -21.60 -0.62
CA ALA A 29 -18.58 -22.28 -0.94
C ALA A 29 -18.38 -23.80 -0.86
N GLY A 30 -18.68 -24.37 0.33
CA GLY A 30 -18.49 -25.78 0.65
C GLY A 30 -17.12 -26.09 1.29
N PRO A 31 -16.96 -27.30 1.84
CA PRO A 31 -15.79 -27.70 2.61
C PRO A 31 -14.57 -27.87 1.71
N LEU A 32 -13.39 -27.42 2.16
CA LEU A 32 -12.12 -27.75 1.52
C LEU A 32 -11.85 -29.27 1.60
N PRO A 33 -11.03 -29.86 0.71
CA PRO A 33 -10.69 -31.28 0.73
C PRO A 33 -9.74 -31.66 1.89
N PHE A 34 -9.67 -30.84 2.94
CA PHE A 34 -8.90 -31.04 4.17
C PHE A 34 -9.50 -30.21 5.30
N GLU A 35 -9.34 -30.65 6.55
CA GLU A 35 -9.71 -29.88 7.74
C GLU A 35 -8.57 -28.99 8.25
N SER A 36 -7.31 -29.40 8.05
CA SER A 36 -6.15 -28.58 8.35
C SER A 36 -5.01 -28.86 7.36
N LYS A 37 -4.35 -27.81 6.89
CA LYS A 37 -3.19 -27.93 5.99
C LYS A 37 -2.29 -26.71 6.08
N GLU A 38 -0.99 -26.95 6.05
CA GLU A 38 0.02 -25.91 5.89
C GLU A 38 0.46 -25.81 4.42
N LEU A 39 0.51 -24.58 3.91
CA LEU A 39 0.90 -24.27 2.54
C LEU A 39 2.08 -23.30 2.58
N VAL A 40 3.04 -23.48 1.67
CA VAL A 40 4.19 -22.59 1.54
C VAL A 40 4.03 -21.76 0.27
N ILE A 41 3.83 -20.47 0.44
CA ILE A 41 3.69 -19.54 -0.68
C ILE A 41 5.01 -18.82 -0.88
N LYS A 42 5.52 -18.95 -2.10
CA LYS A 42 6.62 -18.12 -2.58
C LYS A 42 6.01 -16.93 -3.28
N LEU A 43 6.23 -15.74 -2.74
CA LEU A 43 5.92 -14.51 -3.47
C LEU A 43 7.12 -14.24 -4.39
N PRO A 44 6.93 -14.21 -5.73
CA PRO A 44 7.98 -13.73 -6.61
C PRO A 44 8.36 -12.31 -6.17
N GLU A 45 9.66 -12.01 -6.09
CA GLU A 45 10.06 -10.60 -6.14
C GLU A 45 9.63 -10.09 -7.52
N GLU A 46 8.92 -8.96 -7.58
CA GLU A 46 8.82 -8.21 -8.83
C GLU A 46 10.25 -7.96 -9.35
N ASP A 47 10.51 -8.44 -10.57
CA ASP A 47 11.82 -8.71 -11.12
C ASP A 47 12.81 -7.52 -11.08
N ARG A 48 14.02 -7.85 -10.61
CA ARG A 48 15.36 -7.47 -11.09
C ARG A 48 15.62 -6.00 -11.48
N SER A 49 16.36 -5.29 -10.63
CA SER A 49 17.27 -4.24 -11.09
C SER A 49 18.69 -4.80 -11.30
N ALA A 50 19.16 -4.74 -12.54
CA ALA A 50 20.58 -4.65 -12.85
C ALA A 50 21.11 -3.33 -12.25
N GLY A 51 22.03 -3.43 -11.29
CA GLY A 51 22.69 -2.25 -10.73
C GLY A 51 22.82 -2.22 -9.21
N SER A 52 22.32 -3.19 -8.45
CA SER A 52 22.85 -3.42 -7.11
C SER A 52 23.57 -4.76 -7.07
N SER A 53 24.87 -4.70 -6.81
CA SER A 53 25.78 -5.75 -6.32
C SER A 53 25.30 -6.35 -4.98
N ARG A 54 24.00 -6.66 -4.87
CA ARG A 54 23.43 -7.45 -3.78
C ARG A 54 23.25 -8.87 -4.27
N PRO A 55 23.58 -9.90 -3.45
CA PRO A 55 23.06 -11.23 -3.70
C PRO A 55 21.54 -11.14 -3.69
N ALA A 56 20.88 -11.83 -4.64
CA ALA A 56 19.44 -11.90 -4.76
C ALA A 56 18.81 -12.07 -3.37
N ARG A 57 18.04 -11.08 -2.91
CA ARG A 57 17.40 -11.17 -1.60
C ARG A 57 16.34 -12.27 -1.73
N LYS A 58 16.64 -13.44 -1.15
CA LYS A 58 15.88 -14.70 -1.25
C LYS A 58 14.37 -14.46 -1.37
N GLU A 59 13.74 -15.16 -2.31
CA GLU A 59 12.27 -15.28 -2.46
C GLU A 59 11.61 -15.26 -1.08
N ARG A 60 10.62 -14.37 -0.89
CA ARG A 60 9.92 -14.32 0.40
C ARG A 60 8.97 -15.50 0.47
N GLN A 61 9.30 -16.44 1.33
CA GLN A 61 8.48 -17.61 1.62
C GLN A 61 7.60 -17.31 2.82
N PHE A 62 6.30 -17.58 2.67
CA PHE A 62 5.31 -17.48 3.73
C PHE A 62 4.72 -18.86 3.99
N LYS A 63 4.74 -19.29 5.25
CA LYS A 63 3.98 -20.45 5.69
C LYS A 63 2.58 -20.01 6.08
N VAL A 64 1.56 -20.58 5.45
CA VAL A 64 0.15 -20.29 5.70
C VAL A 64 -0.53 -21.56 6.17
N ALA A 65 -0.99 -21.56 7.43
CA ALA A 65 -1.80 -22.64 7.97
C ALA A 65 -3.28 -22.31 7.76
N ILE A 66 -4.01 -23.23 7.12
CA ILE A 66 -5.46 -23.17 6.96
C ILE A 66 -6.05 -24.27 7.83
N LYS A 67 -6.99 -23.91 8.72
CA LYS A 67 -7.71 -24.84 9.59
C LYS A 67 -9.20 -24.51 9.57
N LEU A 68 -10.04 -25.53 9.47
CA LEU A 68 -11.48 -25.42 9.60
C LEU A 68 -11.81 -24.89 11.00
N ALA A 69 -12.44 -23.72 11.07
CA ALA A 69 -12.80 -23.06 12.31
C ALA A 69 -14.29 -23.24 12.64
N SER A 70 -15.16 -23.00 11.67
CA SER A 70 -16.61 -23.07 11.84
C SER A 70 -17.31 -23.38 10.51
N LYS A 71 -18.59 -23.73 10.59
CA LYS A 71 -19.50 -23.90 9.45
C LYS A 71 -20.71 -22.98 9.67
N PRO A 72 -20.64 -21.71 9.24
CA PRO A 72 -21.75 -20.77 9.40
C PRO A 72 -23.01 -21.30 8.71
N ASP A 73 -24.11 -21.37 9.44
CA ASP A 73 -25.36 -21.91 8.93
C ASP A 73 -26.20 -20.85 8.20
N LEU A 74 -26.31 -20.99 6.88
CA LEU A 74 -27.17 -20.14 6.05
C LEU A 74 -28.65 -20.50 6.17
N HIS A 75 -28.99 -21.71 6.63
CA HIS A 75 -30.37 -22.09 6.92
C HIS A 75 -30.93 -21.24 8.06
N TYR A 76 -30.17 -21.14 9.15
CA TYR A 76 -30.53 -20.30 10.28
C TYR A 76 -30.71 -18.82 9.89
N LEU A 77 -29.87 -18.31 8.96
CA LEU A 77 -30.08 -17.00 8.35
C LEU A 77 -31.42 -16.90 7.60
N ARG A 78 -31.81 -17.90 6.81
CA ARG A 78 -33.12 -17.90 6.11
C ARG A 78 -34.29 -17.90 7.09
N GLU A 79 -34.18 -18.63 8.19
CA GLU A 79 -35.22 -18.67 9.22
C GLU A 79 -35.32 -17.34 9.99
N PHE A 80 -34.19 -16.73 10.32
CA PHE A 80 -34.13 -15.38 10.88
C PHE A 80 -34.80 -14.35 9.96
N LEU A 81 -34.47 -14.37 8.66
CA LEU A 81 -35.09 -13.46 7.67
C LEU A 81 -36.59 -13.73 7.47
N SER A 82 -37.02 -14.98 7.67
CA SER A 82 -38.44 -15.39 7.63
C SER A 82 -39.18 -15.13 8.95
N ARG A 83 -38.53 -14.50 9.94
CA ARG A 83 -39.08 -14.22 11.28
C ARG A 83 -39.46 -15.47 12.08
N LYS A 84 -38.85 -16.61 11.76
CA LYS A 84 -39.00 -17.87 12.50
C LYS A 84 -38.04 -17.95 13.69
N HIS A 85 -36.93 -17.22 13.62
CA HIS A 85 -35.96 -17.06 14.69
C HIS A 85 -35.69 -15.58 14.98
N PHE A 86 -35.46 -15.24 16.26
CA PHE A 86 -35.27 -13.86 16.72
C PHE A 86 -33.79 -13.45 16.90
N GLU A 87 -32.90 -14.42 17.10
CA GLU A 87 -31.48 -14.14 17.26
C GLU A 87 -30.79 -13.95 15.90
N CYS A 88 -30.02 -12.87 15.80
CA CYS A 88 -29.41 -12.45 14.55
C CYS A 88 -28.13 -13.26 14.26
N PRO A 89 -28.04 -13.99 13.14
CA PRO A 89 -26.87 -14.79 12.80
C PRO A 89 -25.72 -13.92 12.26
N GLN A 90 -25.02 -13.26 13.18
CA GLN A 90 -23.93 -12.34 12.88
C GLN A 90 -22.83 -12.98 12.05
N GLU A 91 -22.48 -14.25 12.33
CA GLU A 91 -21.44 -14.96 11.61
C GLU A 91 -21.80 -15.15 10.12
N ALA A 92 -23.04 -15.55 9.83
CA ALA A 92 -23.51 -15.70 8.45
C ALA A 92 -23.53 -14.36 7.70
N ILE A 93 -23.97 -13.30 8.34
CA ILE A 93 -23.98 -11.94 7.76
C ILE A 93 -22.54 -11.47 7.51
N GLN A 94 -21.62 -11.72 8.43
CA GLN A 94 -20.20 -11.39 8.28
C GLN A 94 -19.56 -12.14 7.10
N VAL A 95 -19.86 -13.43 6.93
CA VAL A 95 -19.39 -14.22 5.77
C VAL A 95 -19.83 -13.56 4.47
N LEU A 96 -21.11 -13.20 4.36
CA LEU A 96 -21.66 -12.56 3.17
C LEU A 96 -21.05 -11.17 2.94
N ASP A 97 -20.82 -10.37 3.98
CA ASP A 97 -20.12 -9.08 3.87
C ASP A 97 -18.70 -9.26 3.31
N VAL A 98 -17.94 -10.24 3.81
CA VAL A 98 -16.59 -10.55 3.33
C VAL A 98 -16.61 -11.02 1.87
N VAL A 99 -17.56 -11.87 1.49
CA VAL A 99 -17.72 -12.34 0.11
C VAL A 99 -17.99 -11.18 -0.84
N LEU A 100 -18.94 -10.30 -0.51
CA LEU A 100 -19.27 -9.12 -1.34
C LEU A 100 -18.10 -8.14 -1.45
N ARG A 101 -17.18 -8.13 -0.49
CA ARG A 101 -16.01 -7.25 -0.45
C ARG A 101 -14.76 -7.87 -1.04
N ALA A 102 -14.72 -9.20 -1.24
CA ALA A 102 -13.51 -9.92 -1.63
C ALA A 102 -12.91 -9.45 -2.96
N LYS A 103 -13.76 -9.13 -3.96
CA LYS A 103 -13.31 -8.63 -5.26
C LYS A 103 -12.97 -7.13 -5.25
N PRO A 104 -13.82 -6.23 -4.72
CA PRO A 104 -13.47 -4.82 -4.56
C PRO A 104 -12.16 -4.59 -3.81
N SER A 105 -11.89 -5.35 -2.75
CA SER A 105 -10.65 -5.23 -1.95
C SER A 105 -9.37 -5.61 -2.70
N GLN A 106 -9.48 -6.27 -3.86
CA GLN A 106 -8.34 -6.61 -4.72
C GLN A 106 -8.06 -5.53 -5.78
N ILE A 107 -9.06 -4.71 -6.11
CA ILE A 107 -9.00 -3.75 -7.22
C ILE A 107 -8.86 -2.33 -6.66
N TYR A 108 -9.59 -2.02 -5.60
CA TYR A 108 -9.72 -0.68 -5.05
C TYR A 108 -8.94 -0.52 -3.75
N THR A 109 -8.65 0.73 -3.40
CA THR A 109 -8.07 1.03 -2.10
C THR A 109 -9.15 0.96 -1.03
N GLU A 110 -9.05 -0.05 -0.17
CA GLU A 110 -9.98 -0.27 0.94
C GLU A 110 -9.63 0.61 2.15
N VAL A 111 -10.60 1.37 2.65
CA VAL A 111 -10.50 2.16 3.88
C VAL A 111 -11.72 1.92 4.75
N GLY A 112 -11.57 1.08 5.76
CA GLY A 112 -12.66 0.74 6.68
C GLY A 112 -13.70 -0.17 6.00
N ARG A 113 -14.83 0.41 5.59
CA ARG A 113 -15.90 -0.26 4.82
C ARG A 113 -16.15 0.41 3.46
N SER A 114 -15.22 1.27 3.04
CA SER A 114 -15.33 2.04 1.81
C SER A 114 -14.21 1.69 0.85
N PHE A 115 -14.50 1.79 -0.44
CA PHE A 115 -13.58 1.52 -1.53
C PHE A 115 -13.35 2.79 -2.35
N PHE A 116 -12.09 3.08 -2.67
CA PHE A 116 -11.69 4.28 -3.41
C PHE A 116 -10.79 3.91 -4.59
N HIS A 117 -11.05 4.52 -5.73
CA HIS A 117 -10.26 4.36 -6.94
C HIS A 117 -10.55 5.50 -7.91
N THR A 118 -9.57 5.87 -8.74
CA THR A 118 -9.70 6.95 -9.73
C THR A 118 -10.76 6.69 -10.81
N SER A 119 -11.17 5.42 -10.98
CA SER A 119 -12.25 5.04 -11.92
C SER A 119 -13.65 5.03 -11.31
N LEU A 120 -13.81 5.23 -9.99
CA LEU A 120 -15.10 5.12 -9.30
C LEU A 120 -15.88 6.45 -9.22
N GLY A 121 -15.34 7.52 -9.81
CA GLY A 121 -15.99 8.82 -9.81
C GLY A 121 -14.99 9.95 -10.02
N PRO A 122 -15.41 11.20 -9.77
CA PRO A 122 -14.52 12.34 -9.90
C PRO A 122 -13.34 12.25 -8.93
N ARG A 123 -12.23 12.83 -9.38
CA ARG A 123 -11.11 13.22 -8.52
C ARG A 123 -10.94 14.71 -8.64
N GLY A 124 -10.39 15.34 -7.61
CA GLY A 124 -10.09 16.76 -7.67
C GLY A 124 -9.07 17.18 -6.63
N GLU A 125 -8.43 18.30 -6.89
CA GLU A 125 -7.39 18.83 -6.03
C GLU A 125 -8.01 19.40 -4.74
N LEU A 126 -7.45 19.00 -3.60
CA LEU A 126 -7.68 19.64 -2.31
C LEU A 126 -6.59 20.68 -1.99
N GLY A 127 -5.60 20.82 -2.88
CA GLY A 127 -4.42 21.67 -2.72
C GLY A 127 -3.31 21.01 -1.89
N ASN A 128 -2.16 21.68 -1.79
CA ASN A 128 -1.02 21.24 -0.98
C ASN A 128 -0.49 19.83 -1.32
N GLY A 129 -0.60 19.40 -2.59
CA GLY A 129 -0.19 18.05 -3.03
C GLY A 129 -1.12 16.93 -2.55
N ILE A 130 -2.38 17.27 -2.29
CA ILE A 130 -3.43 16.35 -1.84
C ILE A 130 -4.59 16.47 -2.83
N GLU A 131 -5.15 15.32 -3.19
CA GLU A 131 -6.37 15.21 -3.99
C GLU A 131 -7.43 14.40 -3.23
N TYR A 132 -8.70 14.55 -3.59
CA TYR A 132 -9.75 13.64 -3.15
C TYR A 132 -10.03 12.60 -4.23
N TRP A 133 -10.32 11.38 -3.80
CA TRP A 133 -10.86 10.33 -4.65
C TRP A 133 -12.28 10.01 -4.21
N SER A 134 -13.17 9.92 -5.19
CA SER A 134 -14.49 9.32 -5.00
C SER A 134 -14.40 7.81 -4.83
N GLY A 135 -15.44 7.28 -4.21
CA GLY A 135 -15.58 5.90 -3.83
C GLY A 135 -16.97 5.64 -3.28
N TYR A 136 -17.15 4.49 -2.67
CA TYR A 136 -18.41 4.12 -2.06
C TYR A 136 -18.20 3.37 -0.76
N TYR A 137 -19.08 3.60 0.20
CA TYR A 137 -19.28 2.78 1.38
C TYR A 137 -20.10 1.54 1.01
N GLN A 138 -19.78 0.39 1.60
CA GLN A 138 -20.50 -0.86 1.43
C GLN A 138 -20.71 -1.53 2.79
N SER A 139 -21.95 -1.88 3.12
CA SER A 139 -22.24 -2.79 4.24
C SER A 139 -23.48 -3.61 4.00
N LEU A 140 -23.42 -4.91 4.30
CA LEU A 140 -24.61 -5.75 4.33
C LEU A 140 -25.36 -5.58 5.67
N ARG A 141 -26.68 -5.37 5.61
CA ARG A 141 -27.53 -5.16 6.80
C ARG A 141 -28.77 -6.05 6.76
N PRO A 142 -29.14 -6.72 7.86
CA PRO A 142 -30.46 -7.32 7.99
C PRO A 142 -31.52 -6.25 8.20
N THR A 143 -32.64 -6.37 7.50
CA THR A 143 -33.82 -5.49 7.61
C THR A 143 -35.09 -6.34 7.72
N GLN A 144 -36.22 -5.71 8.01
CA GLN A 144 -37.52 -6.39 8.05
C GLN A 144 -37.96 -6.99 6.71
N MET A 145 -37.37 -6.53 5.59
CA MET A 145 -37.66 -7.02 4.23
C MET A 145 -36.60 -8.02 3.72
N GLY A 146 -35.63 -8.40 4.55
CA GLY A 146 -34.52 -9.27 4.16
C GLY A 146 -33.16 -8.60 4.30
N LEU A 147 -32.15 -9.15 3.63
CA LEU A 147 -30.82 -8.56 3.58
C LEU A 147 -30.78 -7.40 2.57
N SER A 148 -30.24 -6.27 3.01
CA SER A 148 -30.06 -5.09 2.17
C SER A 148 -28.58 -4.72 2.10
N LEU A 149 -28.10 -4.47 0.90
CA LEU A 149 -26.76 -3.93 0.67
C LEU A 149 -26.83 -2.41 0.73
N ASN A 150 -26.32 -1.83 1.81
CA ASN A 150 -26.21 -0.38 1.94
C ASN A 150 -25.00 0.12 1.15
N ILE A 151 -25.25 0.95 0.15
CA ILE A 151 -24.24 1.62 -0.68
C ILE A 151 -24.44 3.13 -0.57
N ASP A 152 -23.38 3.85 -0.21
CA ASP A 152 -23.40 5.31 -0.12
C ASP A 152 -22.13 5.91 -0.76
N VAL A 153 -22.25 7.10 -1.33
CA VAL A 153 -21.11 7.80 -1.95
C VAL A 153 -20.12 8.22 -0.86
N SER A 154 -18.83 8.03 -1.12
CA SER A 154 -17.78 8.43 -0.19
C SER A 154 -16.66 9.15 -0.93
N ALA A 155 -16.01 10.09 -0.25
CA ALA A 155 -14.80 10.75 -0.73
C ALA A 155 -13.73 10.73 0.36
N ARG A 156 -12.48 10.48 -0.02
CA ARG A 156 -11.32 10.51 0.90
C ARG A 156 -10.12 11.19 0.27
N SER A 157 -9.25 11.72 1.13
CA SER A 157 -8.02 12.38 0.73
C SER A 157 -6.88 11.40 0.47
N PHE A 158 -6.19 11.62 -0.63
CA PHE A 158 -5.05 10.85 -1.13
C PHE A 158 -3.89 11.78 -1.45
N TYR A 159 -2.67 11.26 -1.39
CA TYR A 159 -1.52 11.96 -1.91
C TYR A 159 -1.59 12.02 -3.43
N GLU A 160 -1.37 13.21 -3.99
CA GLU A 160 -1.24 13.39 -5.43
C GLU A 160 0.04 12.65 -5.93
N PRO A 161 -0.01 11.92 -7.05
CA PRO A 161 1.12 11.14 -7.56
C PRO A 161 2.19 11.99 -8.29
N ILE A 162 2.65 13.06 -7.63
CA ILE A 162 3.64 14.02 -8.14
C ILE A 162 5.06 13.74 -7.65
N LEU A 163 6.05 14.46 -8.18
CA LEU A 163 7.42 14.43 -7.65
C LEU A 163 7.45 14.86 -6.18
N VAL A 164 8.36 14.27 -5.40
CA VAL A 164 8.49 14.64 -3.99
C VAL A 164 8.95 16.09 -3.84
N SER A 165 9.80 16.58 -4.75
CA SER A 165 10.17 18.00 -4.83
C SER A 165 8.95 18.90 -5.05
N GLU A 166 8.07 18.55 -5.99
CA GLU A 166 6.82 19.28 -6.27
C GLU A 166 5.86 19.22 -5.09
N PHE A 167 5.74 18.07 -4.43
CA PHE A 167 4.95 17.95 -3.20
C PHE A 167 5.47 18.89 -2.12
N VAL A 168 6.79 19.00 -1.94
CA VAL A 168 7.38 19.93 -0.96
C VAL A 168 7.06 21.38 -1.32
N VAL A 169 7.11 21.74 -2.60
CA VAL A 169 6.72 23.08 -3.10
C VAL A 169 5.24 23.36 -2.82
N LYS A 170 4.33 22.48 -3.25
CA LYS A 170 2.88 22.64 -3.07
C LYS A 170 2.51 22.65 -1.58
N HIS A 171 3.01 21.70 -0.79
CA HIS A 171 2.58 21.48 0.60
C HIS A 171 3.13 22.51 1.58
N PHE A 172 4.34 23.02 1.34
CA PHE A 172 4.99 24.01 2.22
C PHE A 172 5.00 25.42 1.62
N ARG A 173 4.31 25.64 0.50
CA ARG A 173 4.21 26.93 -0.22
C ARG A 173 5.59 27.56 -0.46
N ARG A 174 6.58 26.74 -0.84
CA ARG A 174 7.93 27.22 -1.13
C ARG A 174 8.06 27.59 -2.60
N SER A 175 8.54 28.79 -2.88
CA SER A 175 8.80 29.27 -4.23
C SER A 175 10.15 28.83 -4.82
N ASN A 176 11.14 28.54 -3.97
CA ASN A 176 12.50 28.23 -4.43
C ASN A 176 13.10 27.02 -3.66
N LEU A 177 13.42 25.97 -4.42
CA LEU A 177 14.07 24.74 -3.95
C LEU A 177 15.61 24.78 -4.03
N SER A 178 16.20 25.81 -4.65
CA SER A 178 17.65 25.99 -4.74
C SER A 178 18.29 26.41 -3.42
N LYS A 179 17.51 26.91 -2.46
CA LYS A 179 17.99 27.25 -1.11
C LYS A 179 17.80 26.05 -0.16
N PRO A 180 18.74 25.84 0.80
CA PRO A 180 18.57 24.84 1.85
C PRO A 180 17.27 25.01 2.63
N LEU A 181 16.72 23.90 3.14
CA LEU A 181 15.59 23.94 4.05
C LEU A 181 16.05 24.40 5.43
N SER A 182 15.25 25.27 6.08
CA SER A 182 15.43 25.55 7.50
C SER A 182 15.22 24.27 8.31
N ASP A 183 15.82 24.17 9.50
CA ASP A 183 15.62 22.99 10.35
C ASP A 183 14.15 22.76 10.72
N GLN A 184 13.40 23.85 10.96
CA GLN A 184 11.97 23.77 11.22
C GLN A 184 11.20 23.17 10.04
N ASP A 185 11.49 23.62 8.81
CA ASP A 185 10.81 23.10 7.62
C ASP A 185 11.24 21.69 7.30
N ARG A 186 12.52 21.35 7.49
CA ARG A 186 13.04 19.98 7.35
C ARG A 186 12.32 19.02 8.28
N VAL A 187 12.06 19.40 9.53
CA VAL A 187 11.29 18.59 10.49
C VAL A 187 9.83 18.43 10.04
N LYS A 188 9.20 19.50 9.51
CA LYS A 188 7.84 19.41 8.96
C LYS A 188 7.77 18.50 7.73
N VAL A 189 8.72 18.62 6.80
CA VAL A 189 8.86 17.77 5.60
C VAL A 189 9.05 16.31 6.02
N LYS A 190 9.96 16.05 6.96
CA LYS A 190 10.16 14.72 7.55
C LYS A 190 8.85 14.17 8.12
N LYS A 191 8.11 14.97 8.89
CA LYS A 191 6.80 14.56 9.44
C LYS A 191 5.77 14.31 8.34
N ALA A 192 5.74 15.10 7.27
CA ALA A 192 4.79 15.00 6.17
C ALA A 192 5.04 13.80 5.23
N LEU A 193 6.30 13.42 5.04
CA LEU A 193 6.69 12.33 4.13
C LEU A 193 6.98 10.99 4.83
N LYS A 194 7.17 10.97 6.16
CA LYS A 194 7.40 9.72 6.89
C LYS A 194 6.28 8.73 6.63
N GLY A 195 6.65 7.54 6.16
CA GLY A 195 5.76 6.43 5.85
C GLY A 195 5.21 6.40 4.42
N VAL A 196 5.40 7.48 3.64
CA VAL A 196 4.97 7.56 2.25
C VAL A 196 5.88 6.68 1.38
N ARG A 197 5.29 5.95 0.45
CA ARG A 197 5.98 5.15 -0.58
C ARG A 197 6.25 6.03 -1.81
N VAL A 198 7.46 5.91 -2.34
CA VAL A 198 7.90 6.64 -3.53
C VAL A 198 8.55 5.68 -4.52
N ARG A 199 8.55 6.05 -5.79
CA ARG A 199 9.21 5.31 -6.88
C ARG A 199 10.12 6.24 -7.68
N LEU A 200 11.19 5.69 -8.24
CA LEU A 200 12.08 6.43 -9.12
C LEU A 200 11.39 6.67 -10.48
N ILE A 201 11.51 7.86 -11.06
CA ILE A 201 10.79 8.21 -12.29
C ILE A 201 11.44 7.71 -13.58
N TYR A 202 12.74 7.41 -13.58
CA TYR A 202 13.50 7.05 -14.78
C TYR A 202 13.53 5.54 -15.05
N MET A 203 12.83 4.73 -14.25
CA MET A 203 12.84 3.29 -14.35
C MET A 203 11.41 2.77 -14.26
N ASP A 204 10.91 2.20 -15.36
CA ASP A 204 9.54 1.67 -15.46
C ASP A 204 9.25 0.57 -14.42
N TYR A 205 10.30 -0.17 -14.02
CA TYR A 205 10.24 -1.22 -13.00
C TYR A 205 10.88 -0.80 -11.67
N ALA A 206 10.87 0.50 -11.34
CA ALA A 206 11.44 1.00 -10.09
C ALA A 206 10.75 0.41 -8.86
N LYS A 207 11.50 -0.33 -8.04
CA LYS A 207 11.02 -0.78 -6.73
C LYS A 207 10.54 0.41 -5.89
N THR A 208 9.37 0.24 -5.26
CA THR A 208 8.83 1.25 -4.35
C THR A 208 9.62 1.27 -3.03
N CYS A 209 10.00 2.47 -2.60
CA CYS A 209 10.75 2.70 -1.36
C CYS A 209 9.85 3.42 -0.35
N LYS A 210 9.83 2.95 0.90
CA LYS A 210 9.15 3.64 1.99
C LYS A 210 10.11 4.67 2.61
N ILE A 211 9.65 5.90 2.74
CA ILE A 211 10.40 6.98 3.38
C ILE A 211 10.38 6.77 4.90
N ILE A 212 11.55 6.63 5.51
CA ILE A 212 11.72 6.56 6.96
C ILE A 212 12.07 7.93 7.56
N GLY A 213 12.69 8.80 6.76
CA GLY A 213 13.18 10.08 7.23
C GLY A 213 13.69 10.97 6.10
N VAL A 214 14.33 12.06 6.51
CA VAL A 214 14.97 13.06 5.66
C VAL A 214 16.31 13.37 6.32
N SER A 215 17.38 13.45 5.52
CA SER A 215 18.73 13.72 6.02
C SER A 215 18.80 15.06 6.76
N ARG A 216 19.81 15.22 7.63
CA ARG A 216 20.12 16.51 8.25
C ARG A 216 20.89 17.37 7.26
N ASP A 217 21.93 16.80 6.66
CA ASP A 217 22.80 17.51 5.73
C ASP A 217 22.23 17.52 4.31
N PRO A 218 22.56 18.55 3.50
CA PRO A 218 22.24 18.61 2.07
C PRO A 218 22.79 17.42 1.29
N ILE A 219 22.11 17.03 0.23
CA ILE A 219 22.50 15.87 -0.59
C ILE A 219 23.89 16.03 -1.22
N SER A 220 24.36 17.27 -1.43
CA SER A 220 25.74 17.58 -1.86
C SER A 220 26.83 17.10 -0.91
N GLN A 221 26.54 17.07 0.40
CA GLN A 221 27.49 16.69 1.44
C GLN A 221 27.34 15.23 1.88
N LEU A 222 26.28 14.55 1.44
CA LEU A 222 26.04 13.17 1.82
C LEU A 222 26.96 12.21 1.05
N THR A 223 27.53 11.28 1.81
CA THR A 223 28.28 10.14 1.29
C THR A 223 27.69 8.84 1.80
N PHE A 224 27.89 7.76 1.06
CA PHE A 224 27.49 6.43 1.49
C PHE A 224 28.53 5.40 1.03
N PRO A 225 28.68 4.28 1.76
CA PRO A 225 29.57 3.21 1.34
C PRO A 225 28.99 2.52 0.10
N LEU A 226 29.75 2.56 -1.01
CA LEU A 226 29.41 1.87 -2.25
C LEU A 226 30.15 0.52 -2.25
N ASP A 227 29.37 -0.57 -2.15
CA ASP A 227 29.83 -1.97 -1.98
C ASP A 227 30.42 -2.32 -0.60
N ASP A 228 30.64 -3.61 -0.31
CA ASP A 228 31.31 -4.09 0.91
C ASP A 228 32.80 -3.66 0.98
N LYS A 229 33.30 -2.99 -0.05
CA LYS A 229 34.58 -2.29 -0.06
C LYS A 229 34.33 -0.88 0.49
N ARG A 230 35.01 -0.50 1.57
CA ARG A 230 34.86 0.75 2.38
C ARG A 230 35.06 2.09 1.63
N THR A 231 34.76 2.17 0.34
CA THR A 231 34.85 3.41 -0.44
C THR A 231 33.57 4.21 -0.27
N ASN A 232 33.68 5.34 0.44
CA ASN A 232 32.58 6.29 0.54
C ASN A 232 32.49 7.11 -0.75
N VAL A 233 31.30 7.12 -1.36
CA VAL A 233 31.02 7.90 -2.58
C VAL A 233 29.96 8.94 -2.27
N SER A 234 30.14 10.15 -2.81
CA SER A 234 29.13 11.22 -2.73
C SER A 234 27.87 10.82 -3.49
N VAL A 235 26.70 11.12 -2.92
CA VAL A 235 25.41 10.86 -3.58
C VAL A 235 25.35 11.57 -4.95
N VAL A 236 25.79 12.82 -5.04
CA VAL A 236 25.82 13.58 -6.31
C VAL A 236 26.71 12.91 -7.34
N LYS A 237 27.92 12.49 -6.92
CA LYS A 237 28.88 11.82 -7.81
C LYS A 237 28.32 10.49 -8.32
N TYR A 238 27.72 9.70 -7.44
CA TYR A 238 27.09 8.43 -7.79
C TYR A 238 25.97 8.59 -8.83
N PHE A 239 25.05 9.55 -8.65
CA PHE A 239 23.97 9.78 -9.62
C PHE A 239 24.49 10.30 -10.96
N ARG A 240 25.54 11.14 -10.95
CA ARG A 240 26.19 11.62 -12.17
C ARG A 240 26.89 10.50 -12.93
N GLU A 241 27.69 9.68 -12.26
CA GLU A 241 28.49 8.63 -12.91
C GLU A 241 27.66 7.43 -13.34
N LYS A 242 26.71 7.00 -12.50
CA LYS A 242 25.96 5.77 -12.74
C LYS A 242 24.72 5.97 -13.59
N TYR A 243 24.02 7.08 -13.41
CA TYR A 243 22.75 7.36 -14.08
C TYR A 243 22.84 8.51 -15.08
N ASN A 244 24.01 9.16 -15.22
CA ASN A 244 24.19 10.36 -16.02
C ASN A 244 23.19 11.49 -15.65
N VAL A 245 22.84 11.59 -14.36
CA VAL A 245 21.90 12.59 -13.84
C VAL A 245 22.64 13.67 -13.08
N VAL A 246 22.48 14.92 -13.50
CA VAL A 246 22.91 16.10 -12.75
C VAL A 246 21.75 16.57 -11.87
N LEU A 247 21.95 16.53 -10.55
CA LEU A 247 20.95 16.96 -9.58
C LEU A 247 20.75 18.48 -9.65
N LYS A 248 19.50 18.95 -9.78
CA LYS A 248 19.17 20.38 -9.90
C LYS A 248 19.13 21.05 -8.53
N TYR A 249 18.83 20.30 -7.47
CA TYR A 249 18.70 20.82 -6.11
C TYR A 249 19.68 20.18 -5.11
N PRO A 250 21.00 20.38 -5.29
CA PRO A 250 22.04 19.78 -4.43
C PRO A 250 22.02 20.29 -2.98
N SER A 251 21.37 21.43 -2.73
CA SER A 251 21.21 22.04 -1.39
C SER A 251 20.05 21.45 -0.58
N LEU A 252 19.16 20.67 -1.20
CA LEU A 252 18.06 20.00 -0.49
C LEU A 252 18.57 18.77 0.26
N PRO A 253 17.92 18.40 1.38
CA PRO A 253 18.21 17.13 2.03
C PRO A 253 17.72 15.95 1.18
N ALA A 254 18.34 14.80 1.36
CA ALA A 254 17.90 13.55 0.75
C ALA A 254 16.75 12.92 1.55
N LEU A 255 15.84 12.24 0.85
CA LEU A 255 14.94 11.29 1.50
C LEU A 255 15.76 10.09 1.97
N GLN A 256 15.40 9.55 3.13
CA GLN A 256 16.05 8.36 3.66
C GLN A 256 15.09 7.17 3.56
N SER A 257 15.60 6.06 3.03
CA SER A 257 15.00 4.73 3.09
C SER A 257 16.01 3.72 3.65
N GLY A 258 15.63 2.45 3.76
CA GLY A 258 16.48 1.41 4.34
C GLY A 258 16.41 1.34 5.87
N SER A 259 17.51 0.96 6.51
CA SER A 259 17.64 0.90 7.97
C SER A 259 18.58 2.01 8.48
N GLU A 260 18.51 2.33 9.77
CA GLU A 260 19.41 3.33 10.36
C GLU A 260 20.89 2.95 10.22
N ALA A 261 21.22 1.65 10.28
CA ALA A 261 22.58 1.14 10.08
C ALA A 261 23.09 1.23 8.63
N ARG A 262 22.17 1.24 7.64
CA ARG A 262 22.51 1.31 6.20
C ARG A 262 21.49 2.20 5.50
N PRO A 263 21.60 3.53 5.65
CA PRO A 263 20.67 4.47 5.05
C PRO A 263 20.82 4.46 3.53
N VAL A 264 19.69 4.55 2.83
CA VAL A 264 19.65 4.78 1.39
C VAL A 264 19.18 6.22 1.16
N TYR A 265 20.02 7.03 0.52
CA TYR A 265 19.73 8.43 0.23
C TYR A 265 19.09 8.57 -1.16
N LEU A 266 17.91 9.18 -1.20
CA LEU A 266 17.11 9.35 -2.42
C LEU A 266 16.93 10.86 -2.70
N PRO A 267 17.39 11.37 -3.85
CA PRO A 267 17.15 12.77 -4.24
C PRO A 267 15.65 13.04 -4.44
N MET A 268 15.10 14.08 -3.81
CA MET A 268 13.65 14.39 -3.88
C MET A 268 13.14 14.62 -5.31
N GLU A 269 14.00 15.11 -6.20
CA GLU A 269 13.65 15.46 -7.59
C GLU A 269 13.59 14.28 -8.56
N LEU A 270 14.04 13.10 -8.14
CA LEU A 270 14.03 11.90 -8.99
C LEU A 270 12.94 10.90 -8.59
N TYR A 271 12.20 11.17 -7.51
CA TYR A 271 11.22 10.25 -6.94
C TYR A 271 9.82 10.84 -6.97
N SER A 272 8.83 10.05 -7.40
CA SER A 272 7.40 10.38 -7.36
C SER A 272 6.68 9.63 -6.26
N ILE A 273 5.64 10.24 -5.71
CA ILE A 273 4.76 9.61 -4.73
C ILE A 273 3.93 8.53 -5.45
N VAL A 274 3.87 7.33 -4.86
CA VAL A 274 3.06 6.24 -5.41
C VAL A 274 1.57 6.57 -5.24
N GLU A 275 0.80 6.37 -6.30
CA GLU A 275 -0.65 6.58 -6.33
C GLU A 275 -1.40 5.68 -5.33
N GLY A 276 -2.62 6.07 -4.93
CA GLY A 276 -3.47 5.26 -4.03
C GLY A 276 -3.04 5.27 -2.57
N GLN A 277 -2.16 6.20 -2.19
CA GLN A 277 -1.76 6.37 -0.79
C GLN A 277 -2.68 7.35 -0.08
N ARG A 278 -3.44 6.85 0.89
CA ARG A 278 -4.34 7.67 1.72
C ARG A 278 -3.56 8.73 2.50
N TYR A 279 -4.06 9.96 2.48
CA TYR A 279 -3.59 11.03 3.34
C TYR A 279 -4.32 10.98 4.69
N THR A 280 -3.61 10.67 5.78
CA THR A 280 -4.21 10.49 7.12
C THR A 280 -3.95 11.64 8.08
N LYS A 281 -3.22 12.67 7.66
CA LYS A 281 -2.88 13.81 8.50
C LYS A 281 -4.04 14.80 8.49
N LYS A 282 -4.18 15.60 9.54
CA LYS A 282 -5.21 16.64 9.58
C LYS A 282 -4.99 17.59 8.40
N THR A 283 -5.98 17.67 7.51
CA THR A 283 -6.13 18.80 6.59
C THR A 283 -6.41 20.02 7.45
N LYS A 284 -5.56 21.06 7.32
CA LYS A 284 -5.81 22.36 7.94
C LYS A 284 -6.86 23.11 7.15
#